data_AF-A0A7S4MR29-F1
#
_entry.id   AF-A0A7S4MR29-F1
#
_cell.length_a   1.000
_cell.length_b   1.000
_cell.length_c   1.000
_cell.angle_alpha   90.00
_cell.angle_beta   90.00
_cell.angle_gamma   90.00
#
_symmetry.space_group_name_H-M   'P 1'
#
loop_
_entity.id
_entity.type
_entity.pdbx_description
1 polymer ?
#
loop_
_entity_poly.entity_id
_entity_poly.type
_entity_poly.pdbx_seq_one_letter_code
_entity_poly.pdbx_strand_id
1 'polypeptide(L)'
;EKLYSVVGNVQLQFHGSRACNFVGLLSRGILMPKIVVSRGGGRTDAGLLGNGIYFSDSFTTAAQYAHPSAVGSRFILANRVALGRCKDFTETQIGMSQPPF
;
A
#
# COMPACT_ATOMS: atom_id res chain seq x y z
N GLU A 1 15.34 4.79 11.96
CA GLU A 1 15.82 6.17 11.70
C GLU A 1 16.82 6.29 10.55
N LYS A 2 17.90 5.48 10.52
CA LYS A 2 18.95 5.54 9.47
C LYS A 2 18.50 5.36 8.02
N LEU A 3 17.39 4.63 7.77
CA LEU A 3 16.85 4.43 6.42
C LEU A 3 16.14 5.67 5.86
N TYR A 4 15.50 6.45 6.74
CA TYR A 4 14.71 7.61 6.35
C TYR A 4 15.57 8.77 5.83
N SER A 5 16.77 8.93 6.37
CA SER A 5 17.70 10.02 6.00
C SER A 5 18.29 9.86 4.61
N VAL A 6 18.33 8.64 4.04
CA VAL A 6 18.89 8.39 2.71
C VAL A 6 17.87 8.62 1.60
N VAL A 7 16.62 8.17 1.81
CA VAL A 7 15.55 8.31 0.81
C VAL A 7 14.88 9.69 0.89
N GLY A 8 14.65 10.22 2.09
CA GLY A 8 13.98 11.51 2.28
C GLY A 8 12.49 11.48 1.96
N ASN A 9 11.85 12.67 1.99
CA ASN A 9 10.41 12.86 1.75
C ASN A 9 9.53 11.88 2.55
N VAL A 10 9.67 11.93 3.88
CA VAL A 10 8.94 11.03 4.78
C VAL A 10 7.60 11.65 5.14
N GLN A 11 6.51 11.02 4.71
CA GLN A 11 5.16 11.51 4.94
C GLN A 11 4.32 10.50 5.71
N LEU A 12 3.34 10.99 6.47
CA LEU A 12 2.30 10.13 7.04
C LEU A 12 1.27 9.83 5.96
N GLN A 13 1.06 8.55 5.66
CA GLN A 13 0.23 8.08 4.57
C GLN A 13 -0.65 6.92 5.04
N PHE A 14 -1.83 6.76 4.42
CA PHE A 14 -2.84 5.80 4.83
C PHE A 14 -2.88 4.57 3.91
N HIS A 15 -3.10 3.40 4.50
CA HIS A 15 -3.33 2.14 3.77
C HIS A 15 -4.60 1.46 4.31
N GLY A 16 -5.64 1.41 3.48
CA GLY A 16 -6.87 0.67 3.78
C GLY A 16 -6.77 -0.78 3.29
N SER A 17 -7.31 -1.72 4.06
CA SER A 17 -7.40 -3.13 3.66
C SER A 17 -8.61 -3.80 4.30
N ARG A 18 -8.98 -4.99 3.82
CA ARG A 18 -10.01 -5.81 4.48
C ARG A 18 -9.57 -6.16 5.90
N ALA A 19 -10.50 -6.15 6.84
CA ALA A 19 -10.22 -6.47 8.24
C ALA A 19 -9.49 -7.81 8.44
N CYS A 20 -9.83 -8.84 7.64
CA CYS A 20 -9.17 -10.15 7.69
C CYS A 20 -7.67 -10.12 7.36
N ASN A 21 -7.18 -9.07 6.70
CA ASN A 21 -5.76 -8.93 6.36
C ASN A 21 -4.92 -8.38 7.53
N PHE A 22 -5.52 -7.76 8.55
CA PHE A 22 -4.80 -6.97 9.56
C PHE A 22 -3.87 -7.81 10.43
N VAL A 23 -4.23 -9.04 10.78
CA VAL A 23 -3.31 -9.94 11.49
C VAL A 23 -2.04 -10.18 10.67
N GLY A 24 -2.18 -10.37 9.35
CA GLY A 24 -1.06 -10.53 8.43
C GLY A 24 -0.21 -9.26 8.29
N LEU A 25 -0.86 -8.11 8.14
CA LEU A 25 -0.19 -6.81 8.01
C LEU A 25 0.62 -6.45 9.27
N LEU A 26 0.06 -6.68 10.46
CA LEU A 26 0.72 -6.37 11.73
C LEU A 26 1.82 -7.38 12.09
N SER A 27 1.66 -8.65 11.74
CA SER A 27 2.66 -9.69 12.05
C SER A 27 3.86 -9.70 11.09
N ARG A 28 3.68 -9.28 9.83
CA ARG A 28 4.69 -9.45 8.76
C ARG A 28 5.08 -8.15 8.06
N GLY A 29 4.38 -7.06 8.33
CA GLY A 29 4.45 -5.83 7.54
C GLY A 29 3.65 -5.90 6.24
N ILE A 30 3.61 -4.78 5.51
CA ILE A 30 2.98 -4.67 4.19
C ILE A 30 3.95 -5.24 3.15
N LEU A 31 3.55 -6.32 2.47
CA LEU A 31 4.41 -7.06 1.55
C LEU A 31 4.13 -6.70 0.09
N MET A 32 5.15 -6.82 -0.76
CA MET A 32 5.00 -6.69 -2.20
C MET A 32 4.03 -7.75 -2.76
N PRO A 33 3.17 -7.41 -3.74
CA PRO A 33 2.19 -8.33 -4.31
C PRO A 33 2.77 -9.68 -4.77
N LYS A 34 3.99 -9.70 -5.32
CA LYS A 34 4.67 -10.93 -5.75
C LYS A 34 4.86 -11.94 -4.61
N ILE A 35 5.16 -11.46 -3.40
CA ILE A 35 5.35 -12.29 -2.21
C ILE A 35 4.00 -12.79 -1.67
N VAL A 36 2.96 -11.98 -1.79
CA VAL A 36 1.60 -12.39 -1.39
C VAL A 36 1.11 -13.54 -2.28
N VAL A 37 1.31 -13.41 -3.60
CA VAL A 37 0.93 -14.45 -4.57
C VAL A 37 1.71 -15.74 -4.36
N SER A 38 3.04 -15.67 -4.13
CA SER A 38 3.83 -16.87 -3.90
C SER A 38 3.44 -17.64 -2.63
N ARG A 39 2.73 -16.99 -1.70
CA ARG A 39 2.18 -17.60 -0.47
C ARG A 39 0.72 -18.03 -0.61
N GLY A 40 0.19 -18.12 -1.83
CA GLY A 40 -1.17 -18.57 -2.10
C GLY A 40 -2.24 -17.48 -1.97
N GLY A 41 -1.86 -16.22 -1.80
CA GLY A 41 -2.80 -15.11 -1.84
C GLY A 41 -3.23 -14.75 -3.27
N GLY A 42 -4.50 -14.41 -3.47
CA GLY A 42 -4.99 -13.92 -4.76
C GLY A 42 -4.70 -12.44 -4.97
N ARG A 43 -4.50 -12.03 -6.23
CA ARG A 43 -4.58 -10.63 -6.63
C ARG A 43 -5.94 -10.35 -7.25
N THR A 44 -6.51 -9.20 -6.90
CA THR A 44 -7.76 -8.72 -7.47
C THR A 44 -7.56 -7.78 -8.66
N ASP A 45 -6.34 -7.26 -8.83
CA ASP A 45 -6.04 -6.24 -9.84
C ASP A 45 -4.58 -6.28 -10.33
N ALA A 46 -4.37 -5.69 -11.52
CA ALA A 46 -3.07 -5.55 -12.16
C ALA A 46 -2.20 -4.42 -11.55
N GLY A 47 -2.80 -3.55 -10.71
CA GLY A 47 -2.19 -2.33 -10.17
C GLY A 47 -2.18 -1.19 -11.20
N LEU A 48 -2.77 -0.04 -10.83
CA LEU A 48 -2.85 1.11 -11.73
C LEU A 48 -1.49 1.72 -12.07
N LEU A 49 -0.50 1.58 -11.20
CA LEU A 49 0.89 2.01 -11.40
C LEU A 49 1.85 0.83 -11.16
N GLY A 50 1.42 -0.37 -11.57
CA GLY A 50 2.18 -1.61 -11.46
C GLY A 50 2.14 -2.27 -10.08
N ASN A 51 3.12 -3.13 -9.82
CA ASN A 51 3.10 -4.10 -8.72
C ASN A 51 3.69 -3.56 -7.41
N GLY A 52 3.23 -2.39 -6.98
CA GLY A 52 3.71 -1.71 -5.77
C GLY A 52 2.84 -1.92 -4.53
N ILE A 53 3.21 -1.20 -3.47
CA ILE A 53 2.40 -1.00 -2.27
C ILE A 53 1.73 0.37 -2.40
N TYR A 54 0.41 0.40 -2.25
CA TYR A 54 -0.38 1.61 -2.47
C TYR A 54 -0.71 2.30 -1.15
N PHE A 55 -0.55 3.61 -1.16
CA PHE A 55 -0.90 4.49 -0.04
C PHE A 55 -1.70 5.69 -0.58
N SER A 56 -2.41 6.39 0.32
CA SER A 56 -3.07 7.65 0.02
C SER A 56 -2.89 8.64 1.16
N ASP A 57 -2.74 9.91 0.83
CA ASP A 57 -2.68 11.04 1.77
C ASP A 57 -4.07 11.41 2.31
N SER A 58 -5.12 10.99 1.59
CA SER A 58 -6.51 11.14 1.97
C SER A 58 -7.02 9.92 2.74
N PHE A 59 -7.52 10.17 3.96
CA PHE A 59 -8.21 9.17 4.75
C PHE A 59 -9.44 8.60 4.03
N THR A 60 -10.23 9.45 3.35
CA THR A 60 -11.47 9.02 2.68
C THR A 60 -11.17 8.10 1.50
N THR A 61 -10.09 8.36 0.75
CA THR A 61 -9.63 7.48 -0.33
C THR A 61 -9.17 6.13 0.23
N ALA A 62 -8.35 6.11 1.28
CA ALA A 62 -7.94 4.87 1.92
C ALA A 62 -9.14 4.08 2.50
N ALA A 63 -10.16 4.77 3.01
CA ALA A 63 -11.36 4.14 3.56
C ALA A 63 -12.20 3.38 2.53
N GLN A 64 -12.08 3.70 1.23
CA GLN A 64 -12.73 2.93 0.16
C GLN A 64 -12.23 1.48 0.10
N TYR A 65 -10.99 1.22 0.55
CA TYR A 65 -10.38 -0.10 0.61
C TYR A 65 -10.51 -0.78 1.99
N ALA A 66 -10.98 -0.04 3.00
CA ALA A 66 -11.20 -0.52 4.36
C ALA A 66 -12.57 -1.20 4.50
N HIS A 67 -12.70 -2.40 3.92
CA HIS A 67 -13.95 -3.16 3.98
C HIS A 67 -14.32 -3.53 5.43
N PRO A 68 -15.62 -3.50 5.79
CA PRO A 68 -16.07 -3.85 7.12
C PRO A 68 -15.75 -5.30 7.46
N SER A 69 -15.41 -5.54 8.72
CA SER A 69 -15.35 -6.87 9.33
C SER A 69 -16.74 -7.47 9.49
N ALA A 70 -16.81 -8.74 9.94
CA ALA A 70 -18.07 -9.40 10.29
C ALA A 70 -18.91 -8.65 11.35
N VAL A 71 -18.27 -7.80 12.16
CA VAL A 71 -18.92 -6.97 13.20
C VAL A 71 -19.01 -5.49 12.81
N GLY A 72 -18.81 -5.15 11.53
CA GLY A 72 -18.97 -3.79 11.00
C GLY A 72 -17.77 -2.86 11.21
N SER A 73 -16.81 -3.20 12.07
CA SER A 73 -15.59 -2.39 12.27
C SER A 73 -14.72 -2.36 11.00
N ARG A 74 -14.06 -1.23 10.75
CA ARG A 74 -13.12 -1.01 9.65
C ARG A 74 -11.76 -0.61 10.22
N PHE A 75 -10.71 -0.94 9.49
CA PHE A 75 -9.34 -0.68 9.93
C PHE A 75 -8.54 -0.01 8.82
N ILE A 76 -7.70 0.96 9.19
CA ILE A 76 -6.78 1.67 8.30
C ILE A 76 -5.44 1.79 9.04
N LEU A 77 -4.34 1.58 8.33
CA LEU A 77 -2.99 1.81 8.85
C LEU A 77 -2.52 3.22 8.51
N ALA A 78 -1.97 3.94 9.49
CA ALA A 78 -1.23 5.18 9.28
C ALA A 78 0.27 4.87 9.34
N ASN A 79 0.99 5.17 8.26
CA ASN A 79 2.38 4.73 8.06
C ASN A 79 3.28 5.93 7.72
N ARG A 80 4.49 5.95 8.27
CA ARG A 80 5.56 6.86 7.78
C ARG A 80 6.21 6.25 6.55
N VAL A 81 5.93 6.82 5.38
CA VAL A 81 6.42 6.34 4.09
C VAL A 81 7.51 7.27 3.59
N ALA A 82 8.69 6.72 3.30
CA ALA A 82 9.79 7.44 2.67
C ALA A 82 9.59 7.43 1.15
N LEU A 83 8.95 8.47 0.61
CA LEU A 83 8.58 8.52 -0.80
C LEU A 83 9.78 8.80 -1.71
N GLY A 84 10.80 9.49 -1.20
CA GLY A 84 11.92 9.97 -2.00
C GLY A 84 11.47 10.89 -3.13
N ARG A 85 12.03 10.67 -4.33
CA ARG A 85 11.60 11.36 -5.56
C ARG A 85 10.30 10.75 -6.06
N CYS A 86 9.31 11.61 -6.34
CA CYS A 86 8.03 11.19 -6.89
C CYS A 86 7.94 11.53 -8.37
N LYS A 87 7.29 10.66 -9.15
CA LYS A 87 6.87 10.95 -10.53
C LYS A 87 5.37 11.04 -10.56
N ASP A 88 4.85 12.14 -11.10
CA ASP A 88 3.42 12.30 -11.29
C ASP A 88 3.00 11.62 -12.60
N PHE A 89 1.87 10.92 -12.55
CA PHE A 89 1.25 10.27 -13.69
C PHE A 89 -0.21 10.74 -13.79
N THR A 90 -0.64 11.11 -14.98
CA THR A 90 -2.04 11.44 -15.29
C THR A 90 -2.78 10.26 -15.91
N GLU A 91 -2.06 9.21 -16.30
CA GLU A 91 -2.56 8.01 -16.95
C GLU A 91 -2.14 6.76 -16.19
N THR A 92 -2.94 5.70 -16.34
CA THR A 92 -2.65 4.38 -15.78
C THR A 92 -1.42 3.77 -16.46
N GLN A 93 -0.52 3.18 -15.66
CA GLN A 93 0.71 2.52 -16.09
C GLN A 93 0.72 1.06 -15.63
N ILE A 94 -0.11 0.23 -16.29
CA ILE A 94 -0.17 -1.21 -15.99
C ILE A 94 1.15 -1.87 -16.39
N GLY A 95 1.64 -2.79 -15.56
CA GLY A 95 2.83 -3.59 -15.87
C GLY A 95 4.16 -2.92 -15.52
N MET A 96 4.15 -1.76 -14.85
CA MET A 96 5.37 -1.23 -14.24
C MET A 96 5.98 -2.26 -13.29
N SER A 97 7.21 -2.65 -13.57
CA SER A 97 7.98 -3.65 -12.81
C SER A 97 9.04 -3.04 -11.91
N GLN A 98 9.32 -1.73 -12.08
CA GLN A 98 10.31 -0.98 -11.33
C GLN A 98 9.81 0.46 -11.07
N PRO A 99 10.37 1.14 -10.05
CA PRO A 99 10.13 2.57 -9.82
C PRO A 99 10.53 3.41 -11.05
N PRO A 100 9.95 4.61 -11.22
CA PRO A 100 10.22 5.47 -12.37
C PRO A 100 11.63 6.11 -12.40
N PHE A 101 12.48 5.86 -11.40
CA PHE A 101 13.85 6.37 -11.27
C PHE A 101 14.78 5.35 -10.60
#